data_AF-A0A2R2MM45-F1
#
_entry.id   AF-A0A2R2MM45-F1
#
_cell.length_a   1.000
_cell.length_b   1.000
_cell.length_c   1.000
_cell.angle_alpha   90.00
_cell.angle_beta   90.00
_cell.angle_gamma   90.00
#
_symmetry.space_group_name_H-M   'P 1'
#
loop_
_entity.id
_entity.type
_entity.pdbx_description
1 polymer ?
#
loop_
_entity_poly.entity_id
_entity_poly.type
_entity_poly.pdbx_seq_one_letter_code
_entity_poly.pdbx_strand_id
1 'polypeptide(L)'
;YPPDKYPVMAFKGAPASFPVAQRHVKLHKYFQWSETIEKEAQDYISKTFQGDSFIGIHLRNNVDWERACEHADGLPTYMASPQCLGYSGVDRKVTVKMCFPPKEEILRLTKNIVIKTRAKHIYVATDKNPMIKEIEDHLKPQKVKVHHLDPWLPQIDLAILGQADHTILNCVSSFSAFVKRERDISDKPSSFWGFS
;
A
#
# COMPACT_ATOMS: atom_id res chain seq x y z
N TYR A 1 2.18 36.75 -10.54
CA TYR A 1 1.41 36.42 -11.75
C TYR A 1 -0.04 36.86 -11.56
N PRO A 2 -0.37 38.14 -11.81
CA PRO A 2 -1.76 38.61 -11.78
C PRO A 2 -2.63 37.90 -12.82
N PRO A 3 -3.86 37.45 -12.50
CA PRO A 3 -4.71 36.68 -13.43
C PRO A 3 -5.07 37.42 -14.73
N ASP A 4 -5.17 38.75 -14.71
CA ASP A 4 -5.42 39.62 -15.86
C ASP A 4 -4.28 39.61 -16.88
N LYS A 5 -3.03 39.37 -16.42
CA LYS A 5 -1.83 39.31 -17.27
C LYS A 5 -1.36 37.89 -17.55
N TYR A 6 -1.63 36.98 -16.63
CA TYR A 6 -1.21 35.58 -16.66
C TYR A 6 -2.43 34.69 -16.37
N PRO A 7 -3.38 34.59 -17.32
CA PRO A 7 -4.63 33.86 -17.11
C PRO A 7 -4.42 32.35 -16.97
N VAL A 8 -3.27 31.85 -17.43
CA VAL A 8 -2.88 30.44 -17.33
C VAL A 8 -1.46 30.36 -16.78
N MET A 9 -1.30 29.69 -15.64
CA MET A 9 0.01 29.28 -15.12
C MET A 9 0.28 27.83 -15.54
N ALA A 10 1.10 27.65 -16.56
CA ALA A 10 1.50 26.32 -17.04
C ALA A 10 2.87 25.93 -16.45
N PHE A 11 2.93 24.78 -15.79
CA PHE A 11 4.15 24.29 -15.13
C PHE A 11 4.68 23.05 -15.85
N LYS A 12 6.02 22.92 -15.94
CA LYS A 12 6.68 21.74 -16.54
C LYS A 12 6.56 20.47 -15.67
N GLY A 13 6.26 20.63 -14.39
CA GLY A 13 6.00 19.56 -13.44
C GLY A 13 4.97 20.02 -12.42
N ALA A 14 4.45 19.08 -11.62
CA ALA A 14 3.48 19.43 -10.58
C ALA A 14 4.10 20.45 -9.59
N PRO A 15 3.47 21.61 -9.35
CA PRO A 15 3.96 22.61 -8.40
C PRO A 15 3.66 22.18 -6.95
N ALA A 16 4.17 21.01 -6.56
CA ALA A 16 3.90 20.35 -5.29
C ALA A 16 5.14 19.59 -4.79
N SER A 17 5.19 19.32 -3.49
CA SER A 17 6.26 18.53 -2.88
C SER A 17 6.09 17.03 -3.19
N PHE A 18 7.22 16.32 -3.29
CA PHE A 18 7.27 14.87 -3.19
C PHE A 18 8.25 14.48 -2.07
N PRO A 19 7.85 13.65 -1.09
CA PRO A 19 6.48 13.15 -0.86
C PRO A 19 5.48 14.27 -0.51
N VAL A 20 4.19 13.92 -0.47
CA VAL A 20 3.11 14.86 -0.11
C VAL A 20 3.34 15.43 1.30
N ALA A 21 3.28 16.75 1.45
CA ALA A 21 3.39 17.40 2.76
C ALA A 21 2.27 16.94 3.70
N GLN A 22 2.57 16.80 5.01
CA GLN A 22 1.64 16.28 6.02
C GLN A 22 0.27 16.97 5.99
N ARG A 23 0.26 18.31 5.87
CA ARG A 23 -0.97 19.11 5.80
C ARG A 23 -1.87 18.78 4.61
N HIS A 24 -1.33 18.21 3.53
CA HIS A 24 -2.07 17.86 2.32
C HIS A 24 -2.51 16.39 2.29
N VAL A 25 -2.06 15.55 3.22
CA VAL A 25 -2.43 14.12 3.29
C VAL A 25 -3.94 13.94 3.35
N LYS A 26 -4.63 14.75 4.17
CA LYS A 26 -6.09 14.72 4.35
C LYS A 26 -6.88 15.15 3.12
N LEU A 27 -6.25 15.76 2.11
CA LEU A 27 -6.94 16.12 0.86
C LEU A 27 -7.35 14.89 0.05
N HIS A 28 -6.85 13.71 0.39
CA HIS A 28 -7.26 12.45 -0.23
C HIS A 28 -8.77 12.17 -0.07
N LYS A 29 -9.46 12.80 0.89
CA LYS A 29 -10.93 12.72 1.03
C LYS A 29 -11.71 13.26 -0.18
N TYR A 30 -11.07 14.05 -1.04
CA TYR A 30 -11.67 14.56 -2.26
C TYR A 30 -11.38 13.68 -3.47
N PHE A 31 -10.51 12.69 -3.34
CA PHE A 31 -10.29 11.70 -4.39
C PHE A 31 -11.47 10.72 -4.37
N GLN A 32 -12.08 10.53 -5.54
CA GLN A 32 -13.11 9.52 -5.75
C GLN A 32 -12.67 8.64 -6.91
N TRP A 33 -12.79 7.32 -6.74
CA TRP A 33 -12.61 6.39 -7.83
C TRP A 33 -13.63 6.68 -8.94
N SER A 34 -13.24 6.48 -10.20
CA SER A 34 -14.23 6.50 -11.28
C SER A 34 -15.15 5.29 -11.16
N GLU A 35 -16.38 5.43 -11.65
CA GLU A 35 -17.37 4.33 -11.65
C GLU A 35 -16.82 3.04 -12.26
N THR A 36 -15.99 3.15 -13.30
CA THR A 36 -15.33 2.01 -13.94
C THR A 36 -14.41 1.26 -12.99
N ILE A 37 -13.49 1.96 -12.30
CA ILE A 37 -12.53 1.33 -11.39
C ILE A 37 -13.24 0.78 -10.16
N GLU A 38 -14.19 1.54 -9.63
CA GLU A 38 -14.98 1.11 -8.48
C GLU A 38 -15.77 -0.17 -8.80
N LYS A 39 -16.46 -0.21 -9.94
CA LYS A 39 -17.22 -1.39 -10.37
C LYS A 39 -16.32 -2.59 -10.58
N GLU A 40 -15.17 -2.45 -11.23
CA GLU A 40 -14.25 -3.57 -11.48
C GLU A 40 -13.69 -4.16 -10.19
N ALA A 41 -13.28 -3.30 -9.24
CA ALA A 41 -12.84 -3.72 -7.92
C ALA A 41 -13.95 -4.44 -7.14
N GLN A 42 -15.17 -3.88 -7.11
CA GLN A 42 -16.31 -4.48 -6.41
C GLN A 42 -16.78 -5.80 -7.04
N ASP A 43 -16.77 -5.89 -8.37
CA ASP A 43 -17.09 -7.14 -9.09
C ASP A 43 -16.08 -8.23 -8.73
N TYR A 44 -14.79 -7.91 -8.62
CA TYR A 44 -13.76 -8.86 -8.18
C TYR A 44 -13.95 -9.29 -6.73
N ILE A 45 -14.11 -8.33 -5.81
CA ILE A 45 -14.31 -8.57 -4.37
C ILE A 45 -15.52 -9.46 -4.13
N SER A 46 -16.68 -9.13 -4.72
CA SER A 46 -17.93 -9.86 -4.53
C SER A 46 -17.86 -11.29 -5.05
N LYS A 47 -17.31 -11.51 -6.25
CA LYS A 47 -17.18 -12.84 -6.85
C LYS A 47 -16.17 -13.72 -6.11
N THR A 48 -15.05 -13.15 -5.68
CA THR A 48 -13.92 -13.90 -5.13
C THR A 48 -14.09 -14.18 -3.65
N PHE A 49 -14.53 -13.18 -2.89
CA PHE A 49 -14.62 -13.26 -1.43
C PHE A 49 -16.02 -13.58 -0.95
N GLN A 50 -17.07 -13.36 -1.75
CA GLN A 50 -18.45 -13.81 -1.46
C GLN A 50 -18.95 -13.37 -0.07
N GLY A 51 -18.54 -12.17 0.38
CA GLY A 51 -18.87 -11.62 1.69
C GLY A 51 -17.97 -12.08 2.84
N ASP A 52 -17.02 -12.98 2.60
CA ASP A 52 -16.01 -13.37 3.58
C ASP A 52 -14.95 -12.28 3.77
N SER A 53 -14.43 -12.19 5.00
CA SER A 53 -13.36 -11.24 5.35
C SER A 53 -12.06 -11.53 4.60
N PHE A 54 -11.39 -10.47 4.17
CA PHE A 54 -10.10 -10.52 3.49
C PHE A 54 -9.14 -9.45 3.99
N ILE A 55 -7.85 -9.78 3.97
CA ILE A 55 -6.78 -8.80 4.16
C ILE A 55 -6.09 -8.51 2.83
N GLY A 56 -5.64 -7.28 2.67
CA GLY A 56 -4.80 -6.86 1.55
C GLY A 56 -3.34 -6.83 1.96
N ILE A 57 -2.44 -7.27 1.08
CA ILE A 57 -1.01 -7.06 1.24
C ILE A 57 -0.43 -6.46 -0.03
N HIS A 58 0.48 -5.49 0.14
CA HIS A 58 1.23 -4.92 -0.97
C HIS A 58 2.71 -5.32 -0.87
N LEU A 59 3.15 -6.07 -1.88
CA LEU A 59 4.54 -6.49 -2.05
C LEU A 59 5.17 -5.66 -3.17
N ARG A 60 6.16 -4.85 -2.83
CA ARG A 60 6.97 -4.11 -3.81
C ARG A 60 8.33 -4.80 -3.86
N ASN A 61 8.54 -5.67 -4.83
CA ASN A 61 9.66 -6.61 -4.87
C ASN A 61 10.24 -6.84 -6.28
N ASN A 62 10.04 -5.90 -7.21
CA ASN A 62 10.79 -5.87 -8.45
C ASN A 62 12.28 -5.49 -8.22
N VAL A 63 13.12 -5.71 -9.25
CA VAL A 63 14.59 -5.59 -9.14
C VAL A 63 15.06 -4.13 -9.01
N ASP A 64 14.35 -3.18 -9.61
CA ASP A 64 14.59 -1.75 -9.42
C ASP A 64 14.29 -1.33 -7.97
N TRP A 65 13.25 -1.89 -7.35
CA TRP A 65 12.93 -1.60 -5.96
C TRP A 65 13.95 -2.20 -4.99
N GLU A 66 14.40 -3.43 -5.24
CA GLU A 66 15.49 -4.06 -4.46
C GLU A 66 16.72 -3.16 -4.42
N ARG A 67 17.18 -2.68 -5.60
CA ARG A 67 18.32 -1.76 -5.72
C ARG A 67 18.07 -0.41 -5.05
N ALA A 68 16.87 0.15 -5.17
CA ALA A 68 16.52 1.40 -4.50
C ALA A 68 16.64 1.25 -2.96
N CYS A 69 16.26 0.10 -2.43
CA CYS A 69 16.29 -0.17 -0.99
C CYS A 69 17.70 -0.39 -0.42
N GLU A 70 18.70 -0.74 -1.24
CA GLU A 70 20.11 -0.83 -0.81
C GLU A 70 20.64 0.50 -0.24
N HIS A 71 20.10 1.63 -0.71
CA HIS A 71 20.50 2.97 -0.28
C HIS A 71 19.57 3.59 0.76
N ALA A 72 18.54 2.87 1.21
CA ALA A 72 17.51 3.42 2.10
C ALA A 72 17.94 3.43 3.57
N ASP A 73 18.87 2.56 3.96
CA ASP A 73 19.20 2.31 5.36
C ASP A 73 19.79 3.55 6.07
N GLY A 74 19.26 3.87 7.24
CA GLY A 74 19.75 4.97 8.06
C GLY A 74 19.28 6.37 7.63
N LEU A 75 18.58 6.50 6.50
CA LEU A 75 18.04 7.79 6.05
C LEU A 75 16.91 8.28 6.97
N PRO A 76 16.82 9.60 7.26
CA PRO A 76 15.72 10.16 8.05
C PRO A 76 14.38 10.04 7.32
N THR A 77 14.40 10.20 6.00
CA THR A 77 13.24 10.06 5.12
C THR A 77 13.68 9.46 3.80
N TYR A 78 12.89 8.56 3.23
CA TYR A 78 13.12 8.00 1.91
C TYR A 78 11.78 7.74 1.22
N MET A 79 11.58 8.36 0.05
CA MET A 79 10.32 8.29 -0.71
C MET A 79 9.09 8.59 0.18
N ALA A 80 8.17 7.64 0.32
CA ALA A 80 6.95 7.82 1.11
C ALA A 80 7.10 7.43 2.60
N SER A 81 8.31 7.16 3.09
CA SER A 81 8.52 6.72 4.48
C SER A 81 7.93 7.60 5.60
N PRO A 82 7.72 8.93 5.42
CA PRO A 82 7.02 9.73 6.43
C PRO A 82 5.62 9.22 6.80
N GLN A 83 4.97 8.43 5.95
CA GLN A 83 3.66 7.82 6.23
C GLN A 83 3.68 6.85 7.41
N CYS A 84 4.84 6.26 7.72
CA CYS A 84 4.99 5.28 8.80
C CYS A 84 5.97 5.75 9.90
N LEU A 85 6.93 6.62 9.55
CA LEU A 85 7.93 7.15 10.50
C LEU A 85 7.54 8.52 11.08
N GLY A 86 6.51 9.16 10.52
CA GLY A 86 6.16 10.53 10.84
C GLY A 86 6.91 11.55 9.99
N TYR A 87 6.38 12.77 9.96
CA TYR A 87 6.89 13.86 9.12
C TYR A 87 7.95 14.75 9.80
N SER A 88 8.19 14.56 11.10
CA SER A 88 9.18 15.32 11.86
C SER A 88 10.62 14.85 11.57
N GLY A 89 10.82 13.58 11.17
CA GLY A 89 12.12 13.02 10.82
C GLY A 89 13.09 12.82 11.99
N VAL A 90 12.62 12.94 13.23
CA VAL A 90 13.50 13.02 14.43
C VAL A 90 13.68 11.69 15.15
N ASP A 91 12.67 10.81 15.14
CA ASP A 91 12.64 9.68 16.09
C ASP A 91 13.00 8.33 15.49
N ARG A 92 12.91 8.15 14.16
CA ARG A 92 13.14 6.85 13.51
C ARG A 92 13.75 7.01 12.12
N LYS A 93 14.70 6.13 11.81
CA LYS A 93 15.35 6.03 10.50
C LYS A 93 14.71 4.93 9.66
N VAL A 94 14.77 5.09 8.34
CA VAL A 94 14.39 4.04 7.39
C VAL A 94 15.36 2.87 7.55
N THR A 95 14.82 1.65 7.54
CA THR A 95 15.63 0.43 7.51
C THR A 95 15.39 -0.33 6.22
N VAL A 96 16.37 -1.14 5.80
CA VAL A 96 16.20 -2.02 4.62
C VAL A 96 14.95 -2.89 4.77
N LYS A 97 14.68 -3.43 5.96
CA LYS A 97 13.51 -4.30 6.22
C LYS A 97 12.17 -3.59 6.02
N MET A 98 12.08 -2.28 6.24
CA MET A 98 10.88 -1.48 5.96
C MET A 98 10.69 -1.23 4.45
N CYS A 99 11.80 -1.15 3.71
CA CYS A 99 11.83 -0.86 2.28
C CYS A 99 11.65 -2.13 1.44
N PHE A 100 12.39 -3.20 1.77
CA PHE A 100 12.42 -4.50 1.12
C PHE A 100 12.38 -5.60 2.21
N PRO A 101 11.19 -5.98 2.69
CA PRO A 101 11.07 -6.91 3.80
C PRO A 101 11.52 -8.32 3.42
N PRO A 102 12.23 -9.04 4.32
CA PRO A 102 12.58 -10.42 4.08
C PRO A 102 11.31 -11.30 4.10
N LYS A 103 11.38 -12.44 3.42
CA LYS A 103 10.27 -13.40 3.31
C LYS A 103 9.70 -13.80 4.67
N GLU A 104 10.55 -14.02 5.67
CA GLU A 104 10.15 -14.46 7.00
C GLU A 104 9.27 -13.41 7.69
N GLU A 105 9.57 -12.13 7.48
CA GLU A 105 8.78 -11.02 8.01
C GLU A 105 7.41 -10.93 7.32
N ILE A 106 7.38 -11.07 5.99
CA ILE A 106 6.14 -11.11 5.21
C ILE A 106 5.23 -12.22 5.74
N LEU A 107 5.76 -13.44 5.86
CA LEU A 107 4.99 -14.60 6.31
C LEU A 107 4.50 -14.45 7.75
N ARG A 108 5.37 -14.02 8.67
CA ARG A 108 5.02 -13.87 10.09
C ARG A 108 3.96 -12.79 10.32
N LEU A 109 4.14 -11.59 9.74
CA LEU A 109 3.18 -10.51 9.94
C LEU A 109 1.85 -10.81 9.24
N THR A 110 1.87 -11.40 8.04
CA THR A 110 0.65 -11.85 7.35
C THR A 110 -0.12 -12.83 8.21
N LYS A 111 0.54 -13.85 8.79
CA LYS A 111 -0.08 -14.81 9.71
C LYS A 111 -0.72 -14.13 10.92
N ASN A 112 0.01 -13.21 11.56
CA ASN A 112 -0.49 -12.51 12.75
C ASN A 112 -1.75 -11.71 12.44
N ILE A 113 -1.77 -11.01 11.30
CA ILE A 113 -2.94 -10.24 10.88
C ILE A 113 -4.09 -11.17 10.52
N VAL A 114 -3.87 -12.26 9.76
CA VAL A 114 -4.91 -13.26 9.46
C VAL A 114 -5.56 -13.80 10.73
N ILE A 115 -4.77 -14.16 11.75
CA ILE A 115 -5.30 -14.66 13.03
C ILE A 115 -6.10 -13.57 13.74
N LYS A 116 -5.59 -12.34 13.76
CA LYS A 116 -6.23 -11.20 14.43
C LYS A 116 -7.57 -10.84 13.79
N THR A 117 -7.65 -10.85 12.45
CA THR A 117 -8.87 -10.47 11.71
C THR A 117 -9.80 -11.64 11.46
N ARG A 118 -9.33 -12.89 11.63
CA ARG A 118 -10.04 -14.11 11.21
C ARG A 118 -10.39 -14.10 9.72
N ALA A 119 -9.57 -13.41 8.92
CA ALA A 119 -9.76 -13.35 7.47
C ALA A 119 -9.66 -14.74 6.85
N LYS A 120 -10.50 -15.00 5.85
CA LYS A 120 -10.48 -16.24 5.08
C LYS A 120 -9.74 -16.09 3.75
N HIS A 121 -9.53 -14.85 3.32
CA HIS A 121 -8.89 -14.51 2.06
C HIS A 121 -7.71 -13.54 2.27
N ILE A 122 -6.69 -13.69 1.43
CA ILE A 122 -5.57 -12.76 1.32
C ILE A 122 -5.52 -12.28 -0.12
N TYR A 123 -5.59 -10.97 -0.32
CA TYR A 123 -5.36 -10.35 -1.62
C TYR A 123 -3.94 -9.80 -1.70
N VAL A 124 -3.20 -10.20 -2.72
CA VAL A 124 -1.81 -9.77 -2.96
C VAL A 124 -1.76 -8.86 -4.18
N ALA A 125 -1.45 -7.58 -3.92
CA ALA A 125 -1.01 -6.65 -4.95
C ALA A 125 0.51 -6.67 -5.01
N THR A 126 1.09 -6.77 -6.20
CA THR A 126 2.53 -6.79 -6.37
C THR A 126 2.95 -6.21 -7.71
N ASP A 127 4.17 -5.73 -7.77
CA ASP A 127 4.82 -5.32 -9.02
C ASP A 127 5.60 -6.44 -9.71
N LYS A 128 5.79 -7.59 -9.04
CA LYS A 128 6.53 -8.71 -9.62
C LYS A 128 6.16 -10.08 -9.06
N ASN A 129 6.47 -10.35 -7.80
CA ASN A 129 6.30 -11.67 -7.20
C ASN A 129 5.18 -11.66 -6.15
N PRO A 130 4.08 -12.40 -6.35
CA PRO A 130 2.97 -12.42 -5.40
C PRO A 130 3.19 -13.41 -4.24
N MET A 131 4.24 -14.24 -4.26
CA MET A 131 4.57 -15.19 -3.18
C MET A 131 3.41 -16.13 -2.78
N ILE A 132 2.50 -16.45 -3.71
CA ILE A 132 1.27 -17.21 -3.42
C ILE A 132 1.60 -18.52 -2.72
N LYS A 133 2.49 -19.32 -3.29
CA LYS A 133 2.84 -20.64 -2.78
C LYS A 133 3.45 -20.57 -1.38
N GLU A 134 4.36 -19.62 -1.15
CA GLU A 134 5.00 -19.42 0.14
C GLU A 134 4.01 -19.04 1.23
N ILE A 135 3.06 -18.15 0.91
CA ILE A 135 2.02 -17.72 1.84
C ILE A 135 1.05 -18.86 2.12
N GLU A 136 0.59 -19.57 1.09
CA GLU A 136 -0.29 -20.73 1.23
C GLU A 136 0.35 -21.83 2.08
N ASP A 137 1.60 -22.20 1.78
CA ASP A 137 2.34 -23.22 2.54
C ASP A 137 2.50 -22.84 4.00
N HIS A 138 2.83 -21.58 4.30
CA HIS A 138 2.99 -21.08 5.67
C HIS A 138 1.65 -21.02 6.43
N LEU A 139 0.54 -20.78 5.72
CA LEU A 139 -0.79 -20.58 6.29
C LEU A 139 -1.74 -21.78 6.10
N LYS A 140 -1.23 -22.94 5.70
CA LYS A 140 -1.98 -24.21 5.66
C LYS A 140 -2.83 -24.45 6.91
N PRO A 141 -2.34 -24.23 8.15
CA PRO A 141 -3.15 -24.42 9.35
C PRO A 141 -4.34 -23.45 9.47
N GLN A 142 -4.23 -22.25 8.90
CA GLN A 142 -5.27 -21.22 8.92
C GLN A 142 -6.33 -21.43 7.81
N LYS A 143 -6.06 -22.29 6.82
CA LYS A 143 -6.98 -22.60 5.71
C LYS A 143 -7.47 -21.37 4.95
N VAL A 144 -6.62 -20.35 4.80
CA VAL A 144 -6.91 -19.14 4.02
C VAL A 144 -6.62 -19.36 2.55
N LYS A 145 -7.35 -18.65 1.69
CA LYS A 145 -7.14 -18.63 0.23
C LYS A 145 -6.34 -17.40 -0.16
N VAL A 146 -5.30 -17.56 -0.97
CA VAL A 146 -4.44 -16.46 -1.42
C VAL A 146 -4.76 -16.13 -2.88
N HIS A 147 -4.93 -14.83 -3.17
CA HIS A 147 -5.40 -14.33 -4.46
C HIS A 147 -4.45 -13.26 -4.99
N HIS A 148 -4.22 -13.27 -6.30
CA HIS A 148 -3.50 -12.24 -7.03
C HIS A 148 -4.20 -12.03 -8.38
N LEU A 149 -4.58 -10.79 -8.68
CA LEU A 149 -5.35 -10.46 -9.88
C LEU A 149 -4.46 -10.09 -11.09
N ASP A 150 -3.31 -9.46 -10.85
CA ASP A 150 -2.47 -8.82 -11.88
C ASP A 150 -3.29 -7.96 -12.86
N PRO A 151 -3.99 -6.93 -12.36
CA PRO A 151 -4.93 -6.18 -13.18
C PRO A 151 -4.21 -5.34 -14.24
N TRP A 152 -4.88 -5.14 -15.38
CA TRP A 152 -4.39 -4.30 -16.47
C TRP A 152 -4.14 -2.84 -16.07
N LEU A 153 -4.87 -2.35 -15.05
CA LEU A 153 -4.59 -1.10 -14.37
C LEU A 153 -4.23 -1.34 -12.90
N PRO A 154 -3.09 -0.80 -12.43
CA PRO A 154 -2.70 -0.91 -11.03
C PRO A 154 -3.64 -0.13 -10.07
N GLN A 155 -4.50 0.75 -10.59
CA GLN A 155 -5.55 1.41 -9.84
C GLN A 155 -6.59 0.43 -9.28
N ILE A 156 -6.81 -0.70 -9.95
CA ILE A 156 -7.73 -1.74 -9.48
C ILE A 156 -7.15 -2.40 -8.21
N ASP A 157 -5.84 -2.65 -8.18
CA ASP A 157 -5.15 -3.08 -6.96
C ASP A 157 -5.29 -2.07 -5.82
N LEU A 158 -5.09 -0.77 -6.10
CA LEU A 158 -5.27 0.30 -5.10
C LEU A 158 -6.67 0.28 -4.51
N ALA A 159 -7.70 0.20 -5.36
CA ALA A 159 -9.09 0.16 -4.94
C ALA A 159 -9.41 -1.08 -4.10
N ILE A 160 -8.95 -2.28 -4.50
CA ILE A 160 -9.17 -3.51 -3.74
C ILE A 160 -8.47 -3.46 -2.38
N LEU A 161 -7.21 -2.99 -2.33
CA LEU A 161 -6.46 -2.82 -1.08
C LEU A 161 -7.09 -1.77 -0.15
N GLY A 162 -7.70 -0.72 -0.72
CA GLY A 162 -8.48 0.28 0.03
C GLY A 162 -9.70 -0.33 0.72
N GLN A 163 -10.29 -1.37 0.11
CA GLN A 163 -11.50 -2.00 0.63
C GLN A 163 -11.27 -3.06 1.71
N ALA A 164 -10.08 -3.67 1.79
CA ALA A 164 -9.77 -4.78 2.71
C ALA A 164 -10.06 -4.49 4.20
N ASP A 165 -10.33 -5.53 4.98
CA ASP A 165 -10.57 -5.40 6.43
C ASP A 165 -9.32 -4.90 7.16
N HIS A 166 -8.15 -5.36 6.72
CA HIS A 166 -6.84 -4.87 7.16
C HIS A 166 -5.88 -4.89 5.98
N THR A 167 -5.00 -3.90 5.89
CA THR A 167 -4.00 -3.86 4.81
C THR A 167 -2.58 -3.76 5.37
N ILE A 168 -1.68 -4.61 4.88
CA ILE A 168 -0.24 -4.55 5.18
C ILE A 168 0.49 -3.93 4.00
N LEU A 169 1.21 -2.85 4.25
CA LEU A 169 1.73 -1.95 3.24
C LEU A 169 3.26 -1.85 3.30
N ASN A 170 3.87 -1.52 2.16
CA ASN A 170 5.27 -1.10 2.11
C ASN A 170 5.40 0.38 2.53
N CYS A 171 6.22 0.68 3.55
CA CYS A 171 6.32 2.05 4.08
C CYS A 171 6.97 3.04 3.10
N VAL A 172 7.93 2.59 2.30
CA VAL A 172 8.69 3.48 1.39
C VAL A 172 7.92 3.73 0.10
N SER A 173 7.01 2.84 -0.30
CA SER A 173 6.25 2.95 -1.54
C SER A 173 5.19 4.04 -1.52
N SER A 174 5.20 4.91 -2.54
CA SER A 174 4.14 5.90 -2.78
C SER A 174 2.83 5.26 -3.26
N PHE A 175 2.88 4.05 -3.84
CA PHE A 175 1.70 3.24 -4.17
C PHE A 175 0.96 2.83 -2.90
N SER A 176 1.70 2.29 -1.91
CA SER A 176 1.15 2.06 -0.57
C SER A 176 0.60 3.33 0.08
N ALA A 177 1.30 4.45 -0.09
CA ALA A 177 0.90 5.72 0.50
C ALA A 177 -0.45 6.21 -0.05
N PHE A 178 -0.79 5.84 -1.28
CA PHE A 178 -2.12 6.09 -1.82
C PHE A 178 -3.18 5.36 -1.00
N VAL A 179 -3.05 4.03 -0.87
CA VAL A 179 -3.97 3.18 -0.10
C VAL A 179 -4.05 3.62 1.36
N LYS A 180 -2.90 3.92 2.00
CA LYS A 180 -2.85 4.37 3.39
C LYS A 180 -3.72 5.62 3.60
N ARG A 181 -3.65 6.59 2.68
CA ARG A 181 -4.45 7.82 2.79
C ARG A 181 -5.94 7.56 2.62
N GLU A 182 -6.33 6.71 1.67
CA GLU A 182 -7.74 6.30 1.49
C GLU A 182 -8.29 5.66 2.76
N ARG A 183 -7.52 4.72 3.33
CA ARG A 183 -7.88 3.99 4.54
C ARG A 183 -7.94 4.90 5.76
N ASP A 184 -7.01 5.84 5.90
CA ASP A 184 -7.01 6.81 7.01
C ASP A 184 -8.23 7.73 7.00
N ILE A 185 -8.72 8.11 5.81
CA ILE A 185 -9.96 8.91 5.71
C ILE A 185 -11.19 8.08 6.11
N SER A 186 -11.13 6.77 5.89
CA SER A 186 -12.23 5.83 6.16
C SER A 186 -12.07 5.08 7.49
N ASP A 187 -11.15 5.52 8.36
CA ASP A 187 -10.81 4.89 9.64
C ASP A 187 -10.52 3.37 9.55
N LYS A 188 -10.01 2.90 8.41
CA LYS A 188 -9.68 1.49 8.17
C LYS A 188 -8.25 1.15 8.64
N PRO A 189 -8.03 0.02 9.33
CA PRO A 189 -6.75 -0.29 9.94
C PRO A 189 -5.69 -0.68 8.90
N SER A 190 -4.46 -0.22 9.10
CA SER A 190 -3.33 -0.56 8.23
C SER A 190 -2.08 -0.83 9.07
N SER A 191 -1.18 -1.67 8.57
CA SER A 191 0.15 -1.88 9.14
C SER A 191 1.23 -1.81 8.07
N PHE A 192 2.49 -1.74 8.47
CA PHE A 192 3.63 -1.71 7.56
C PHE A 192 4.60 -2.84 7.85
N TRP A 193 5.32 -3.28 6.83
CA TRP A 193 6.43 -4.24 6.99
C TRP A 193 7.60 -3.62 7.79
N GLY A 194 8.34 -4.45 8.51
CA GLY A 194 9.60 -4.05 9.17
C GLY A 194 9.44 -3.26 10.47
N PHE A 195 8.27 -3.34 11.11
CA PHE A 195 7.96 -2.69 12.40
C PHE A 195 7.88 -3.67 13.57
N SER A 196 8.33 -4.91 13.38
CA SER A 196 8.13 -6.01 14.32
C SER A 196 9.34 -6.87 14.56
#